data_AF-A0A645IKF3-F1
#
_entry.id   AF-A0A645IKF3-F1
#
_cell.length_a   1.000
_cell.length_b   1.000
_cell.length_c   1.000
_cell.angle_alpha   90.00
_cell.angle_beta   90.00
_cell.angle_gamma   90.00
#
_symmetry.space_group_name_H-M   'P 1'
#
loop_
_entity.id
_entity.type
_entity.pdbx_description
1 polymer ?
#
loop_
_entity_poly.entity_id
_entity_poly.type
_entity_poly.pdbx_seq_one_letter_code
_entity_poly.pdbx_strand_id
1 'polypeptide(L)'
;MITNVKLKSWYNPGLGAVLFLHCPIGVYYIWYVASNGLASTMDYVFGFVATVLAAFIMVALPILILRDKQSKYPFAESEVYRFGKEKLTTMLKK
;
A
#
# COMPACT_ATOMS: atom_id res chain seq x y z
N MET A 1 -4.66 -0.41 4.67
CA MET A 1 -5.92 0.04 5.32
C MET A 1 -7.05 0.31 4.33
N ILE A 2 -6.86 1.19 3.33
CA ILE A 2 -7.92 1.54 2.37
C ILE A 2 -8.46 0.32 1.59
N THR A 3 -7.58 -0.61 1.22
CA THR A 3 -7.96 -1.85 0.52
C THR A 3 -8.88 -2.74 1.36
N ASN A 4 -8.65 -2.83 2.67
CA ASN A 4 -9.47 -3.60 3.61
C ASN A 4 -10.89 -3.04 3.71
N VAL A 5 -10.99 -1.71 3.83
CA VAL A 5 -12.26 -0.99 3.84
C VAL A 5 -12.99 -1.19 2.51
N LYS A 6 -12.31 -1.02 1.37
CA LYS A 6 -12.89 -1.22 0.03
C LYS A 6 -13.32 -2.66 -0.22
N LEU A 7 -12.57 -3.64 0.27
CA LEU A 7 -12.88 -5.06 0.16
C LEU A 7 -13.84 -5.56 1.25
N LYS A 8 -14.31 -4.71 2.16
CA LYS A 8 -15.07 -5.10 3.37
C LYS A 8 -14.43 -6.32 4.06
N SER A 9 -13.14 -6.22 4.31
CA SER A 9 -12.37 -7.22 5.04
C SER A 9 -11.62 -6.52 6.15
N TRP A 10 -11.73 -7.02 7.38
CA TRP A 10 -10.89 -6.63 8.50
C TRP A 10 -9.40 -6.90 8.29
N TYR A 11 -9.02 -7.92 7.51
CA TYR A 11 -7.63 -8.36 7.35
C TYR A 11 -7.20 -8.51 5.88
N ASN A 12 -5.92 -8.24 5.63
CA ASN A 12 -5.20 -8.65 4.42
C ASN A 12 -3.75 -8.99 4.85
N PRO A 13 -3.05 -9.90 4.15
CA PRO A 13 -1.71 -10.33 4.53
C PRO A 13 -0.68 -9.19 4.62
N GLY A 14 -0.78 -8.19 3.73
CA GLY A 14 0.02 -6.98 3.80
C GLY A 14 -0.26 -6.13 5.05
N LEU A 15 -1.50 -6.08 5.55
CA LEU A 15 -1.78 -5.40 6.83
C LEU A 15 -1.08 -6.12 7.99
N GLY A 16 -1.10 -7.47 7.99
CA GLY A 16 -0.36 -8.27 8.97
C GLY A 16 1.14 -7.99 8.91
N ALA A 17 1.73 -8.03 7.72
CA ALA A 17 3.15 -7.73 7.52
C ALA A 17 3.54 -6.32 8.01
N VAL A 18 2.68 -5.32 7.80
CA VAL A 18 2.95 -3.97 8.31
C VAL A 18 2.93 -3.95 9.85
N LEU A 19 1.87 -4.47 10.46
CA LEU A 19 1.68 -4.38 11.91
C LEU A 19 2.69 -5.20 12.72
N PHE A 20 3.01 -6.42 12.27
CA PHE A 20 3.81 -7.36 13.05
C PHE A 20 5.29 -7.39 12.68
N LEU A 21 5.67 -6.84 11.52
CA LEU A 21 7.06 -6.83 11.07
C LEU A 21 7.56 -5.39 10.87
N HIS A 22 6.95 -4.64 9.95
CA HIS A 22 7.49 -3.35 9.54
C HIS A 22 7.38 -2.28 10.64
N CYS A 23 6.25 -2.21 11.35
CA CYS A 23 6.06 -1.23 12.42
C CYS A 23 7.03 -1.46 13.59
N PRO A 24 7.14 -2.67 14.18
CA PRO A 24 8.09 -2.92 15.27
C PRO A 24 9.54 -2.62 14.86
N ILE A 25 9.95 -3.08 13.67
CA ILE A 25 11.31 -2.86 13.15
C ILE A 25 11.56 -1.37 12.90
N GLY A 26 10.60 -0.67 12.27
CA GLY A 26 10.72 0.74 11.96
C GLY A 26 10.81 1.60 13.23
N VAL A 27 9.98 1.31 14.24
CA VAL A 27 10.02 2.01 15.54
C VAL A 27 11.36 1.79 16.23
N TYR A 28 11.85 0.54 16.28
CA TYR A 28 13.15 0.22 16.87
C TYR A 28 14.30 0.95 16.15
N TYR A 29 14.28 0.95 14.81
CA TYR A 29 15.28 1.63 14.00
C TYR A 29 15.31 3.14 14.26
N ILE A 30 14.14 3.79 14.26
CA ILE A 30 14.04 5.23 14.53
C ILE A 30 14.54 5.55 15.94
N TRP A 31 14.15 4.75 16.94
CA TRP A 31 14.63 4.89 18.31
C TRP A 31 16.16 4.78 18.39
N TYR A 32 16.75 3.79 17.73
CA TYR A 32 18.19 3.59 17.71
C TYR A 32 18.94 4.77 17.06
N VAL A 33 18.47 5.24 15.90
CA VAL A 33 19.05 6.38 15.18
C VAL A 33 18.97 7.65 16.01
N ALA A 34 17.81 7.93 16.62
CA ALA A 34 17.61 9.09 17.47
C ALA A 34 18.48 9.04 18.74
N SER A 35 18.57 7.88 19.39
CA SER A 35 19.32 7.74 20.66
C SER A 35 20.83 7.81 20.48
N ASN A 36 21.34 7.48 19.28
CA ASN A 36 22.76 7.52 18.96
C ASN A 36 23.19 8.79 18.20
N GLY A 37 22.28 9.76 18.01
CA GLY A 37 22.58 11.01 17.31
C GLY A 37 22.97 10.81 15.84
N LEU A 38 22.49 9.73 15.20
CA LEU A 38 22.86 9.36 13.83
C LEU A 38 22.09 10.14 12.75
N ALA A 39 21.07 10.90 13.17
CA ALA A 39 20.28 11.77 12.29
C ALA A 39 19.86 13.03 13.02
N SER A 40 19.81 14.13 12.29
CA SER A 40 19.25 15.40 12.73
C SER A 40 17.73 15.46 12.52
N THR A 41 17.06 16.43 13.14
CA THR A 41 15.62 16.65 12.94
C THR A 41 15.25 16.86 11.47
N MET A 42 16.13 17.49 10.68
CA MET A 42 15.87 17.77 9.27
C MET A 42 15.88 16.51 8.41
N ASP A 43 16.67 15.49 8.78
CA ASP A 43 16.69 14.21 8.08
C ASP A 43 15.33 13.50 8.16
N TYR A 44 14.62 13.61 9.29
CA TYR A 44 13.27 13.08 9.43
C TYR A 44 12.24 13.85 8.60
N VAL A 45 12.36 15.18 8.55
CA VAL A 45 11.47 16.04 7.74
C VAL A 45 11.65 15.72 6.25
N PHE A 46 12.90 15.72 5.76
CA PHE A 46 13.18 15.37 4.37
C PHE A 46 12.83 13.92 4.06
N GLY A 47 13.12 12.99 4.97
CA GLY A 47 12.74 11.59 4.81
C GLY A 47 11.23 11.40 4.68
N PHE A 48 10.43 12.10 5.49
CA PHE A 48 8.97 12.05 5.38
C PHE A 48 8.47 12.63 4.05
N VAL A 49 8.94 13.83 3.68
CA VAL A 49 8.54 14.48 2.42
C VAL A 49 8.93 13.63 1.21
N ALA A 50 10.17 13.12 1.18
CA ALA A 50 10.66 12.26 0.12
C ALA A 50 9.86 10.95 0.02
N THR A 51 9.48 10.35 1.15
CA THR A 51 8.65 9.13 1.17
C THR A 51 7.27 9.39 0.59
N VAL A 52 6.62 10.49 0.96
CA VAL A 52 5.30 10.86 0.42
C VAL A 52 5.38 11.13 -1.09
N LEU A 53 6.39 11.89 -1.52
CA LEU A 53 6.61 12.17 -2.94
C LEU A 53 6.90 10.89 -3.73
N ALA A 54 7.74 10.00 -3.21
CA ALA A 54 8.05 8.72 -3.86
C ALA A 54 6.80 7.84 -3.96
N ALA A 55 6.01 7.72 -2.89
CA ALA A 55 4.76 6.97 -2.91
C ALA A 55 3.78 7.55 -3.95
N PHE A 56 3.70 8.87 -4.09
CA PHE A 56 2.87 9.49 -5.10
C PHE A 56 3.41 9.24 -6.52
N ILE A 57 4.67 9.59 -6.77
CA ILE A 57 5.26 9.57 -8.12
C ILE A 57 5.45 8.13 -8.63
N MET A 58 5.89 7.21 -7.79
CA MET A 58 6.22 5.85 -8.23
C MET A 58 5.02 4.90 -8.21
N VAL A 59 4.03 5.14 -7.34
CA VAL A 59 2.90 4.22 -7.17
C VAL A 59 1.60 4.86 -7.61
N ALA A 60 1.20 5.98 -7.00
CA ALA A 60 -0.12 6.56 -7.25
C ALA A 60 -0.25 7.11 -8.69
N LEU A 61 0.73 7.88 -9.15
CA LEU A 61 0.71 8.58 -10.42
C LEU A 61 0.62 7.61 -11.62
N PRO A 62 1.45 6.54 -11.73
CA PRO A 62 1.32 5.57 -12.82
C PRO A 62 -0.04 4.86 -12.81
N ILE A 63 -0.55 4.49 -11.63
CA ILE A 63 -1.88 3.86 -11.52
C ILE A 63 -2.96 4.82 -12.02
N LEU A 64 -2.88 6.11 -11.68
CA LEU A 64 -3.87 7.10 -12.11
C LEU A 64 -3.80 7.36 -13.61
N ILE A 65 -2.60 7.39 -14.20
CA ILE A 65 -2.39 7.66 -15.63
C ILE A 65 -2.73 6.44 -16.50
N LEU A 66 -2.37 5.23 -16.05
CA LEU A 66 -2.41 4.02 -16.87
C LEU A 66 -3.65 3.14 -16.62
N ARG A 67 -4.52 3.49 -15.67
CA ARG A 67 -5.75 2.74 -15.41
C ARG A 67 -6.75 2.94 -16.55
N ASP A 68 -6.88 1.92 -17.39
CA ASP A 68 -7.90 1.84 -18.44
C ASP A 68 -8.82 0.63 -18.23
N LYS A 69 -10.15 0.88 -18.28
CA LYS A 69 -11.17 -0.18 -18.20
C LYS A 69 -11.43 -0.86 -19.55
N GLN A 70 -11.10 -0.20 -20.66
CA GLN A 70 -11.26 -0.71 -22.02
C GLN A 70 -9.94 -1.12 -22.66
N SER A 71 -8.94 -1.46 -21.82
CA SER A 71 -7.63 -1.90 -22.28
C SER A 71 -7.76 -3.03 -23.30
N LYS A 72 -6.97 -2.95 -24.38
CA LYS A 72 -6.84 -4.01 -25.40
C LYS A 72 -6.43 -5.36 -24.81
N TYR A 73 -5.79 -5.35 -23.65
CA TYR A 73 -5.36 -6.54 -22.91
C TYR A 73 -6.13 -6.62 -21.58
N PRO A 74 -7.42 -6.99 -21.60
CA PRO A 74 -8.15 -7.21 -20.36
C PRO A 74 -7.59 -8.42 -19.63
N PHE A 75 -7.58 -8.37 -18.30
CA PHE A 75 -7.25 -9.54 -17.48
C PHE A 75 -8.24 -10.68 -17.77
N ALA A 76 -7.75 -11.91 -17.82
CA ALA A 76 -8.63 -13.06 -17.99
C ALA A 76 -9.55 -13.19 -16.77
N GLU A 77 -10.80 -13.62 -16.97
CA GLU A 77 -11.75 -13.79 -15.87
C GLU A 77 -11.21 -14.70 -14.76
N SER A 78 -10.48 -15.75 -15.14
CA SER A 78 -9.85 -16.67 -14.20
C SER A 78 -8.76 -16.01 -13.34
N GLU A 79 -8.12 -14.94 -13.82
CA GLU A 79 -7.11 -14.16 -13.08
C GLU A 79 -7.78 -13.17 -12.13
N VAL A 80 -8.81 -12.46 -12.60
CA VAL A 80 -9.57 -11.48 -11.80
C VAL A 80 -10.33 -12.15 -10.66
N TYR A 81 -10.93 -13.31 -10.94
CA TYR A 81 -11.82 -14.00 -10.00
C TYR A 81 -11.15 -15.16 -9.24
N ARG A 82 -9.83 -15.34 -9.38
CA ARG A 82 -9.07 -16.45 -8.77
C ARG A 82 -9.27 -16.55 -7.26
N PHE A 83 -9.34 -15.40 -6.58
CA PHE A 83 -9.57 -15.31 -5.15
C PHE A 83 -10.81 -14.47 -4.87
N GLY A 84 -11.96 -15.11 -4.69
CA GLY A 84 -13.19 -14.46 -4.21
C GLY A 84 -14.15 -13.96 -5.30
N LYS A 85 -14.40 -14.79 -6.33
CA LYS A 85 -15.38 -14.52 -7.41
C LYS A 85 -16.71 -13.99 -6.87
N GLU A 86 -17.35 -14.69 -5.95
CA GLU A 86 -18.63 -14.29 -5.36
C GLU A 86 -18.57 -12.90 -4.73
N LYS A 87 -17.56 -12.66 -3.88
CA LYS A 87 -17.40 -11.38 -3.18
C LYS A 87 -17.18 -10.23 -4.18
N LEU A 88 -16.35 -10.44 -5.20
CA LEU A 88 -16.08 -9.46 -6.25
C LEU A 88 -17.32 -9.18 -7.09
N THR A 89 -18.05 -10.21 -7.52
CA THR A 89 -19.29 -10.06 -8.29
C THR A 89 -20.37 -9.33 -7.49
N THR A 90 -20.52 -9.60 -6.19
CA THR A 90 -21.44 -8.85 -5.32
C THR A 90 -21.07 -7.38 -5.20
N MET A 91 -19.78 -7.03 -5.15
CA MET A 91 -19.34 -5.63 -5.10
C MET A 91 -19.52 -4.89 -6.42
N LEU A 92 -19.37 -5.57 -7.56
CA LEU A 92 -19.48 -4.97 -8.90
C LEU A 92 -20.93 -4.80 -9.39
N LYS A 93 -21.89 -5.53 -8.81
CA LYS A 93 -23.32 -5.42 -9.12
C LYS A 93 -24.03 -4.24 -8.45
N LYS A 94 -23.31 -3.40 -7.70
CA LYS A 94 -23.82 -2.24 -6.97
C LYS A 94 -23.39 -0.94 -7.63
#